data_AF-A0AAV4ZAF5-F1
#
_entry.id   AF-A0AAV4ZAF5-F1
#
_cell.length_a   1.000
_cell.length_b   1.000
_cell.length_c   1.000
_cell.angle_alpha   90.00
_cell.angle_beta   90.00
_cell.angle_gamma   90.00
#
_symmetry.space_group_name_H-M   'P 1'
#
loop_
_entity.id
_entity.type
_entity.pdbx_description
1 polymer ?
#
loop_
_entity_poly.entity_id
_entity_poly.type
_entity_poly.pdbx_seq_one_letter_code
_entity_poly.pdbx_strand_id
1 'polypeptide(L)'
;MSNTEHQTQAQVKGAESKAAPSGPGPSKPALSPSVIALAGGVVAAGAIAGFLLLSGGGETAGTVERPALNLVKTSEIDKAAETLVPEEKEKLVSQAKACTAPLGNMRLSKMTANAGGVVRIRAGNYLSPAFNVAEGPINIAVPFPAPYEVGKGEIVVEGAAKDVYFELTPGLKIDTTGGVQRIPVIWNTSKPCGG
;
A
#
# COMPACT_ATOMS: atom_id res chain seq x y z
N MET A 1 -1.67 -32.48 -47.85
CA MET A 1 -1.79 -33.91 -48.21
C MET A 1 -0.73 -34.67 -47.42
N SER A 2 -1.10 -35.88 -46.99
CA SER A 2 -0.30 -36.91 -46.30
C SER A 2 -0.41 -36.96 -44.77
N ASN A 3 -1.30 -37.87 -44.36
CA ASN A 3 -1.26 -38.69 -43.14
C ASN A 3 0.09 -39.41 -42.97
N THR A 4 0.43 -39.81 -41.75
CA THR A 4 0.49 -41.22 -41.31
C THR A 4 1.34 -41.36 -40.04
N GLU A 5 0.69 -41.93 -39.02
CA GLU A 5 1.22 -42.47 -37.76
C GLU A 5 2.26 -43.59 -37.98
N HIS A 6 3.15 -43.84 -37.00
CA HIS A 6 3.56 -45.17 -36.49
C HIS A 6 4.59 -44.92 -35.36
N GLN A 7 4.24 -45.10 -34.08
CA GLN A 7 4.26 -46.34 -33.27
C GLN A 7 5.63 -46.75 -32.73
N THR A 8 5.72 -46.89 -31.40
CA THR A 8 6.17 -48.09 -30.62
C THR A 8 6.18 -47.69 -29.13
N GLN A 9 5.13 -47.97 -28.35
CA GLN A 9 4.83 -49.20 -27.58
C GLN A 9 5.85 -49.59 -26.51
N ALA A 10 5.40 -49.54 -25.25
CA ALA A 10 5.65 -50.56 -24.24
C ALA A 10 4.42 -50.67 -23.32
N GLN A 11 3.55 -51.65 -23.61
CA GLN A 11 2.67 -52.31 -22.63
C GLN A 11 3.55 -53.25 -21.78
N VAL A 12 3.16 -53.68 -20.56
CA VAL A 12 2.38 -54.92 -20.37
C VAL A 12 2.00 -55.14 -18.89
N LYS A 13 0.70 -55.47 -18.72
CA LYS A 13 0.01 -56.36 -17.75
C LYS A 13 0.09 -56.12 -16.23
N GLY A 14 -1.13 -56.03 -15.68
CA GLY A 14 -1.55 -56.75 -14.49
C GLY A 14 -3.08 -56.84 -14.48
N ALA A 15 -3.62 -57.95 -14.99
CA ALA A 15 -5.05 -58.25 -15.02
C ALA A 15 -5.44 -59.03 -13.76
N GLU A 16 -6.56 -58.69 -13.14
CA GLU A 16 -7.32 -59.63 -12.33
C GLU A 16 -8.80 -59.48 -12.68
N SER A 17 -9.40 -60.60 -13.09
CA SER A 17 -10.78 -60.72 -13.56
C SER A 17 -11.40 -61.89 -12.82
N LYS A 18 -12.59 -61.71 -12.25
CA LYS A 18 -13.40 -62.81 -11.71
C LYS A 18 -14.90 -62.60 -12.00
N ALA A 19 -15.33 -63.29 -13.07
CA ALA A 19 -16.61 -63.99 -13.36
C ALA A 19 -18.02 -63.36 -13.08
N ALA A 20 -18.90 -63.58 -14.09
CA ALA A 20 -20.32 -63.21 -14.32
C ALA A 20 -21.34 -64.17 -13.62
N PRO A 21 -22.70 -64.25 -13.88
CA PRO A 21 -23.54 -63.78 -15.02
C PRO A 21 -25.06 -63.42 -14.82
N SER A 22 -25.74 -63.03 -15.93
CA SER A 22 -27.18 -63.23 -16.33
C SER A 22 -28.33 -62.28 -15.86
N GLY A 23 -29.16 -61.81 -16.83
CA GLY A 23 -30.42 -61.00 -16.67
C GLY A 23 -31.67 -61.79 -16.18
N PRO A 24 -32.97 -61.37 -16.32
CA PRO A 24 -33.61 -60.43 -17.28
C PRO A 24 -34.78 -59.51 -16.73
N GLY A 25 -35.26 -58.54 -17.55
CA GLY A 25 -36.71 -58.21 -17.69
C GLY A 25 -37.35 -57.02 -16.93
N PRO A 26 -38.53 -56.50 -17.37
CA PRO A 26 -38.92 -55.07 -17.35
C PRO A 26 -40.21 -54.73 -16.54
N SER A 27 -40.47 -53.44 -16.24
CA SER A 27 -41.82 -52.92 -15.91
C SER A 27 -41.95 -51.40 -16.13
N LYS A 28 -43.15 -51.01 -16.58
CA LYS A 28 -43.56 -49.76 -17.27
C LYS A 28 -44.07 -48.64 -16.30
N PRO A 29 -44.50 -47.44 -16.80
CA PRO A 29 -44.42 -46.12 -16.15
C PRO A 29 -45.77 -45.57 -15.60
N ALA A 30 -45.75 -44.37 -14.96
CA ALA A 30 -46.59 -43.18 -15.24
C ALA A 30 -46.98 -42.31 -14.02
N LEU A 31 -47.26 -41.02 -14.31
CA LEU A 31 -48.12 -40.03 -13.61
C LEU A 31 -47.45 -38.94 -12.72
N SER A 32 -47.50 -37.71 -13.25
CA SER A 32 -47.39 -36.38 -12.56
C SER A 32 -48.64 -36.08 -11.68
N PRO A 33 -48.93 -34.85 -11.18
CA PRO A 33 -48.15 -33.63 -10.83
C PRO A 33 -48.48 -33.04 -9.43
N SER A 34 -47.85 -31.89 -9.08
CA SER A 34 -48.26 -30.90 -8.04
C SER A 34 -47.92 -31.30 -6.58
N VAL A 35 -47.48 -30.43 -5.65
CA VAL A 35 -47.82 -29.04 -5.33
C VAL A 35 -46.62 -28.39 -4.60
N ILE A 36 -46.32 -27.12 -4.91
CA ILE A 36 -45.41 -26.27 -4.14
C ILE A 36 -46.10 -25.87 -2.83
N ALA A 37 -45.52 -26.19 -1.68
CA ALA A 37 -45.90 -25.62 -0.40
C ALA A 37 -44.65 -25.04 0.29
N LEU A 38 -44.55 -23.71 0.24
CA LEU A 38 -43.68 -22.90 1.09
C LEU A 38 -44.16 -23.03 2.54
N ALA A 39 -43.28 -23.53 3.42
CA ALA A 39 -43.44 -23.33 4.87
C ALA A 39 -42.05 -23.01 5.44
N GLY A 40 -41.92 -21.78 5.94
CA GLY A 40 -40.74 -21.29 6.61
C GLY A 40 -40.54 -21.93 7.99
N GLY A 41 -39.35 -21.72 8.54
CA GLY A 41 -39.02 -22.10 9.91
C GLY A 41 -37.52 -22.12 10.14
N VAL A 42 -37.00 -21.03 10.70
CA VAL A 42 -35.62 -20.88 11.18
C VAL A 42 -35.44 -21.68 12.48
N VAL A 43 -34.25 -22.24 12.73
CA VAL A 43 -33.42 -22.05 13.95
C VAL A 43 -32.49 -23.27 14.21
N ALA A 44 -31.19 -22.95 14.06
CA ALA A 44 -30.03 -23.33 14.88
C ALA A 44 -29.29 -24.68 14.76
N ALA A 45 -27.98 -24.47 14.52
CA ALA A 45 -26.81 -25.05 15.19
C ALA A 45 -26.30 -26.43 14.73
N GLY A 46 -25.05 -26.44 14.26
CA GLY A 46 -24.24 -27.65 14.22
C GLY A 46 -23.16 -27.69 13.14
N ALA A 47 -22.01 -27.08 13.44
CA ALA A 47 -20.71 -27.14 12.76
C ALA A 47 -20.45 -28.25 11.71
N ILE A 48 -20.21 -27.84 10.46
CA ILE A 48 -19.20 -28.45 9.56
C ILE A 48 -18.62 -27.35 8.65
N ALA A 49 -17.83 -26.42 9.21
CA ALA A 49 -17.09 -25.44 8.41
C ALA A 49 -15.72 -26.04 8.04
N GLY A 50 -15.71 -26.89 7.02
CA GLY A 50 -14.50 -27.41 6.42
C GLY A 50 -14.67 -27.50 4.92
N PHE A 51 -13.77 -26.82 4.19
CA PHE A 51 -13.47 -27.05 2.78
C PHE A 51 -14.14 -26.19 1.69
N LEU A 52 -14.16 -24.86 1.82
CA LEU A 52 -14.38 -23.97 0.64
C LEU A 52 -13.66 -22.60 0.76
N LEU A 53 -12.34 -22.55 0.98
CA LEU A 53 -11.57 -21.29 0.86
C LEU A 53 -10.13 -21.54 0.36
N LEU A 54 -9.97 -22.02 -0.88
CA LEU A 54 -8.67 -22.10 -1.55
C LEU A 54 -8.64 -21.47 -2.96
N SER A 55 -9.57 -20.54 -3.23
CA SER A 55 -9.57 -19.76 -4.47
C SER A 55 -10.02 -18.33 -4.18
N GLY A 56 -9.20 -17.61 -3.42
CA GLY A 56 -9.49 -16.24 -3.02
C GLY A 56 -8.32 -15.68 -2.25
N GLY A 57 -7.16 -15.58 -2.90
CA GLY A 57 -6.10 -14.66 -2.50
C GLY A 57 -6.58 -13.23 -2.71
N GLY A 58 -7.64 -12.84 -2.00
CA GLY A 58 -7.94 -11.45 -1.74
C GLY A 58 -6.90 -11.02 -0.73
N GLU A 59 -5.97 -10.16 -1.18
CA GLU A 59 -5.23 -9.29 -0.29
C GLU A 59 -6.17 -8.82 0.82
N THR A 60 -5.94 -9.31 2.04
CA THR A 60 -6.37 -8.58 3.23
C THR A 60 -5.50 -7.33 3.24
N ALA A 61 -5.87 -6.37 2.41
CA ALA A 61 -5.31 -5.03 2.38
C ALA A 61 -5.70 -4.36 3.69
N GLY A 62 -4.96 -4.67 4.75
CA GLY A 62 -4.86 -3.79 5.90
C GLY A 62 -4.39 -2.46 5.34
N THR A 63 -5.29 -1.48 5.26
CA THR A 63 -4.94 -0.12 4.89
C THR A 63 -3.99 0.40 5.95
N VAL A 64 -2.69 0.26 5.73
CA VAL A 64 -1.68 1.02 6.46
C VAL A 64 -2.00 2.48 6.21
N GLU A 65 -2.50 3.16 7.24
CA GLU A 65 -2.84 4.59 7.17
C GLU A 65 -1.60 5.35 6.73
N ARG A 66 -1.66 5.98 5.54
CA ARG A 66 -0.52 6.70 4.99
C ARG A 66 -0.48 8.09 5.62
N PRO A 67 0.63 8.48 6.25
CA PRO A 67 0.76 9.81 6.84
C PRO A 67 0.62 10.90 5.78
N ALA A 68 -0.17 11.93 6.09
CA ALA A 68 -0.32 13.11 5.26
C ALA A 68 0.70 14.20 5.64
N LEU A 69 1.21 14.93 4.64
CA LEU A 69 1.93 16.17 4.86
C LEU A 69 0.96 17.34 4.97
N ASN A 70 1.18 18.17 5.97
CA ASN A 70 0.58 19.50 6.03
C ASN A 70 1.27 20.39 5.00
N LEU A 71 0.52 21.29 4.36
CA LEU A 71 1.11 22.28 3.45
C LEU A 71 1.60 23.49 4.24
N VAL A 72 2.70 24.08 3.77
CA VAL A 72 3.17 25.39 4.22
C VAL A 72 2.16 26.45 3.77
N LYS A 73 1.73 27.30 4.69
CA LYS A 73 0.82 28.42 4.35
C LYS A 73 1.55 29.47 3.53
N THR A 74 0.84 30.15 2.64
CA THR A 74 1.41 31.20 1.78
C THR A 74 2.15 32.28 2.56
N SER A 75 1.65 32.67 3.73
CA SER A 75 2.28 33.65 4.63
C SER A 75 3.59 33.16 5.29
N GLU A 76 3.85 31.86 5.27
CA GLU A 76 4.99 31.21 5.92
C GLU A 76 6.05 30.74 4.90
N ILE A 77 5.77 30.83 3.59
CA ILE A 77 6.67 30.34 2.53
C ILE A 77 8.07 30.94 2.65
N ASP A 78 8.20 32.25 2.86
CA ASP A 78 9.52 32.90 2.89
C ASP A 78 10.39 32.39 4.05
N LYS A 79 9.77 32.14 5.22
CA LYS A 79 10.45 31.55 6.38
C LYS A 79 10.76 30.07 6.13
N ALA A 80 9.80 29.31 5.61
CA ALA A 80 9.98 27.89 5.32
C ALA A 80 11.12 27.65 4.29
N ALA A 81 11.28 28.59 3.35
CA ALA A 81 12.31 28.56 2.33
C ALA A 81 13.74 28.66 2.86
N GLU A 82 13.95 29.07 4.12
CA GLU A 82 15.25 29.03 4.78
C GLU A 82 15.77 27.61 4.98
N THR A 83 14.88 26.61 4.94
CA THR A 83 15.24 25.19 5.04
C THR A 83 15.43 24.51 3.68
N LEU A 84 15.20 25.24 2.59
CA LEU A 84 15.41 24.71 1.24
C LEU A 84 16.89 24.78 0.83
N VAL A 85 17.22 24.05 -0.21
CA VAL A 85 18.55 24.09 -0.83
C VAL A 85 18.70 25.45 -1.53
N PRO A 86 19.79 26.21 -1.31
CA PRO A 86 19.93 27.57 -1.83
C PRO A 86 19.75 27.69 -3.35
N GLU A 87 20.21 26.68 -4.08
CA GLU A 87 20.26 26.63 -5.54
C GLU A 87 18.87 26.58 -6.19
N GLU A 88 17.89 25.98 -5.51
CA GLU A 88 16.52 25.85 -6.02
C GLU A 88 15.52 26.75 -5.28
N LYS A 89 15.96 27.43 -4.22
CA LYS A 89 15.10 28.20 -3.30
C LYS A 89 14.20 29.19 -4.04
N GLU A 90 14.75 30.04 -4.90
CA GLU A 90 13.99 31.08 -5.58
C GLU A 90 12.89 30.50 -6.49
N LYS A 91 13.24 29.45 -7.24
CA LYS A 91 12.31 28.72 -8.10
C LYS A 91 11.19 28.09 -7.28
N LEU A 92 11.52 27.38 -6.21
CA LEU A 92 10.55 26.70 -5.35
C LEU A 92 9.62 27.68 -4.64
N VAL A 93 10.15 28.81 -4.15
CA VAL A 93 9.36 29.88 -3.55
C VAL A 93 8.39 30.49 -4.57
N SER A 94 8.88 30.78 -5.77
CA SER A 94 8.03 31.32 -6.85
C SER A 94 6.88 30.36 -7.20
N GLN A 95 7.19 29.08 -7.37
CA GLN A 95 6.18 28.05 -7.70
C GLN A 95 5.15 27.86 -6.58
N ALA A 96 5.60 27.88 -5.31
CA ALA A 96 4.73 27.77 -4.15
C ALA A 96 3.82 28.99 -4.00
N LYS A 97 4.36 30.21 -4.17
CA LYS A 97 3.56 31.45 -4.16
C LYS A 97 2.57 31.52 -5.31
N ALA A 98 2.90 30.93 -6.46
CA ALA A 98 2.02 30.82 -7.62
C ALA A 98 1.01 29.66 -7.52
N CYS A 99 0.98 28.92 -6.39
CA CYS A 99 0.10 27.77 -6.18
C CYS A 99 0.27 26.61 -7.18
N THR A 100 1.40 26.59 -7.91
CA THR A 100 1.68 25.58 -8.95
C THR A 100 2.34 24.33 -8.39
N ALA A 101 3.17 24.50 -7.36
CA ALA A 101 3.79 23.40 -6.63
C ALA A 101 3.88 23.76 -5.14
N PRO A 102 3.03 23.19 -4.27
CA PRO A 102 3.04 23.52 -2.85
C PRO A 102 4.30 23.00 -2.16
N LEU A 103 4.64 23.62 -1.03
CA LEU A 103 5.63 23.08 -0.10
C LEU A 103 4.90 22.30 1.00
N GLY A 104 5.33 21.08 1.27
CA GLY A 104 4.96 20.34 2.46
C GLY A 104 5.77 20.82 3.67
N ASN A 105 5.17 20.78 4.85
CA ASN A 105 5.82 21.01 6.13
C ASN A 105 6.01 19.67 6.84
N MET A 106 7.25 19.37 7.20
CA MET A 106 7.60 18.26 8.08
C MET A 106 8.29 18.82 9.31
N ARG A 107 7.75 18.56 10.50
CA ARG A 107 8.39 19.00 11.74
C ARG A 107 9.16 17.87 12.39
N LEU A 108 10.47 18.07 12.53
CA LEU A 108 11.43 17.15 13.12
C LEU A 108 11.65 17.50 14.59
N SER A 109 11.55 16.52 15.49
CA SER A 109 11.84 16.69 16.91
C SER A 109 12.53 15.48 17.53
N LYS A 110 13.22 15.68 18.65
CA LYS A 110 13.76 14.59 19.48
C LYS A 110 12.64 13.91 20.26
N MET A 111 12.68 12.58 20.37
CA MET A 111 11.78 11.84 21.28
C MET A 111 12.38 11.62 22.67
N THR A 112 13.71 11.53 22.76
CA THR A 112 14.42 11.23 24.01
C THR A 112 15.63 12.16 24.18
N ALA A 113 16.15 12.26 25.40
CA ALA A 113 17.36 13.05 25.67
C ALA A 113 18.59 12.57 24.89
N ASN A 114 18.64 11.26 24.58
CA ASN A 114 19.72 10.64 23.82
C ASN A 114 19.43 10.61 22.30
N ALA A 115 18.29 11.14 21.86
CA ALA A 115 17.96 11.25 20.44
C ALA A 115 18.85 12.30 19.77
N GLY A 116 19.20 12.05 18.51
CA GLY A 116 20.13 12.91 17.81
C GLY A 116 20.52 12.37 16.44
N GLY A 117 21.50 13.04 15.83
CA GLY A 117 22.07 12.67 14.55
C GLY A 117 21.75 13.66 13.44
N VAL A 118 21.97 13.22 12.20
CA VAL A 118 21.80 14.04 11.00
C VAL A 118 20.80 13.39 10.09
N VAL A 119 19.85 14.19 9.58
CA VAL A 119 18.89 13.75 8.57
C VAL A 119 18.98 14.59 7.30
N ARG A 120 18.72 13.95 6.17
CA ARG A 120 18.40 14.59 4.89
C ARG A 120 17.11 13.99 4.37
N ILE A 121 16.34 14.81 3.68
CA ILE A 121 15.02 14.43 3.19
C ILE A 121 15.06 14.48 1.67
N ARG A 122 14.74 13.36 1.04
CA ARG A 122 14.54 13.27 -0.40
C ARG A 122 13.06 13.18 -0.71
N ALA A 123 12.62 14.03 -1.63
CA ALA A 123 11.29 13.99 -2.21
C ALA A 123 11.44 14.05 -3.72
N GLY A 124 11.19 12.94 -4.41
CA GLY A 124 11.48 12.83 -5.84
C GLY A 124 12.96 13.12 -6.12
N ASN A 125 13.22 14.11 -6.98
CA ASN A 125 14.58 14.53 -7.33
C ASN A 125 15.18 15.55 -6.34
N TYR A 126 14.37 16.16 -5.48
CA TYR A 126 14.85 17.11 -4.49
C TYR A 126 15.51 16.38 -3.32
N LEU A 127 16.66 16.89 -2.88
CA LEU A 127 17.35 16.45 -1.67
C LEU A 127 17.64 17.66 -0.78
N SER A 128 17.17 17.62 0.46
CA SER A 128 17.33 18.72 1.39
C SER A 128 18.78 18.93 1.82
N PRO A 129 19.09 20.11 2.40
CA PRO A 129 20.25 20.28 3.26
C PRO A 129 20.26 19.25 4.39
N ALA A 130 21.43 19.09 5.03
CA ALA A 130 21.56 18.26 6.21
C ALA A 130 21.04 19.01 7.45
N PHE A 131 20.13 18.38 8.18
CA PHE A 131 19.61 18.90 9.45
C PHE A 131 20.17 18.11 10.61
N ASN A 132 20.84 18.81 11.52
CA ASN A 132 21.20 18.25 12.81
C ASN A 132 19.96 18.24 13.69
N VAL A 133 19.65 17.09 14.29
CA VAL A 133 18.52 16.94 15.20
C VAL A 133 18.78 17.78 16.45
N ALA A 134 18.03 18.88 16.61
CA ALA A 134 18.19 19.83 17.70
C ALA A 134 17.26 19.53 18.89
N GLU A 135 17.47 20.20 20.03
CA GLU A 135 16.56 20.08 21.19
C GLU A 135 15.18 20.68 20.91
N GLY A 136 15.11 21.71 20.07
CA GLY A 136 13.87 22.29 19.59
C GLY A 136 13.37 21.64 18.30
N PRO A 137 12.06 21.75 18.02
CA PRO A 137 11.50 21.30 16.76
C PRO A 137 12.03 22.12 15.57
N ILE A 138 12.31 21.45 14.46
CA ILE A 138 12.73 22.06 13.21
C ILE A 138 11.60 21.86 12.20
N ASN A 139 11.03 22.95 11.68
CA ASN A 139 10.05 22.88 10.60
C ASN A 139 10.81 22.88 9.27
N ILE A 140 10.67 21.80 8.50
CA ILE A 140 11.39 21.58 7.26
C ILE A 140 10.40 21.67 6.11
N ALA A 141 10.70 22.55 5.15
CA ALA A 141 9.96 22.65 3.90
C ALA A 141 10.44 21.56 2.94
N VAL A 142 9.49 20.83 2.36
CA VAL A 142 9.77 19.79 1.38
C VAL A 142 8.96 20.09 0.12
N PRO A 143 9.61 20.31 -1.03
CA PRO A 143 8.88 20.62 -2.25
C PRO A 143 8.11 19.42 -2.75
N PHE A 144 6.97 19.70 -3.40
CA PHE A 144 6.18 18.67 -4.03
C PHE A 144 6.99 17.98 -5.15
N PRO A 145 7.17 16.65 -5.11
CA PRO A 145 8.21 15.93 -5.85
C PRO A 145 7.98 15.70 -7.36
N ALA A 146 7.20 16.57 -8.03
CA ALA A 146 6.63 16.45 -9.41
C ALA A 146 5.19 15.89 -9.42
N PRO A 147 4.39 16.06 -10.50
CA PRO A 147 3.00 15.59 -10.56
C PRO A 147 2.94 14.06 -10.57
N TYR A 148 2.95 13.46 -9.39
CA TYR A 148 2.47 12.11 -9.20
C TYR A 148 0.98 12.04 -9.56
N GLU A 149 0.54 10.86 -9.98
CA GLU A 149 -0.87 10.47 -9.98
C GLU A 149 -1.45 10.72 -8.57
N VAL A 150 -2.14 11.85 -8.42
CA VAL A 150 -3.12 12.13 -7.36
C VAL A 150 -2.57 11.97 -5.93
N GLY A 151 -1.79 12.96 -5.46
CA GLY A 151 -1.57 13.19 -4.02
C GLY A 151 -0.88 12.05 -3.26
N LYS A 152 -0.27 11.08 -3.93
CA LYS A 152 0.51 10.00 -3.32
C LYS A 152 1.98 10.21 -3.67
N GLY A 153 2.86 10.13 -2.69
CA GLY A 153 4.29 10.23 -2.92
C GLY A 153 5.08 9.38 -1.93
N GLU A 154 6.40 9.45 -2.07
CA GLU A 154 7.34 8.85 -1.13
C GLU A 154 8.29 9.95 -0.63
N ILE A 155 8.55 9.92 0.67
CA ILE A 155 9.65 10.66 1.29
C ILE A 155 10.68 9.65 1.76
N VAL A 156 11.94 9.88 1.37
CA VAL A 156 13.05 9.08 1.85
C VAL A 156 13.83 9.93 2.84
N VAL A 157 13.94 9.43 4.07
CA VAL A 157 14.79 10.02 5.11
C VAL A 157 16.12 9.28 5.09
N GLU A 158 17.18 10.02 4.84
CA GLU A 158 18.56 9.54 4.76
C GLU A 158 19.39 10.15 5.90
N GLY A 159 20.54 9.55 6.20
CA GLY A 159 21.46 10.01 7.24
C GLY A 159 21.60 9.00 8.37
N ALA A 160 22.03 9.48 9.53
CA ALA A 160 22.23 8.65 10.72
C ALA A 160 21.60 9.38 11.91
N ALA A 161 20.31 9.12 12.14
CA ALA A 161 19.55 9.71 13.23
C ALA A 161 18.77 8.63 13.98
N LYS A 162 18.68 8.80 15.31
CA LYS A 162 18.06 7.84 16.22
C LYS A 162 17.00 8.51 17.08
N ASP A 163 15.91 7.80 17.32
CA ASP A 163 14.81 8.21 18.20
C ASP A 163 14.25 9.61 17.85
N VAL A 164 14.09 9.87 16.55
CA VAL A 164 13.52 11.14 16.07
C VAL A 164 12.06 10.97 15.69
N TYR A 165 11.30 12.05 15.84
CA TYR A 165 9.89 12.10 15.48
C TYR A 165 9.68 13.09 14.34
N PHE A 166 8.90 12.66 13.35
CA PHE A 166 8.38 13.51 12.31
C PHE A 166 6.88 13.72 12.55
N GLU A 167 6.49 14.96 12.80
CA GLU A 167 5.08 15.36 12.84
C GLU A 167 4.54 15.37 11.41
N LEU A 168 3.89 14.26 11.08
CA LEU A 168 2.97 14.06 9.96
C LEU A 168 1.58 13.77 10.55
N THR A 169 0.58 13.47 9.71
CA THR A 169 -0.74 13.06 10.20
C THR A 169 -1.12 11.68 9.66
N PRO A 170 -0.97 10.59 10.46
CA PRO A 170 -0.38 10.54 11.80
C PRO A 170 1.15 10.71 11.80
N GLY A 171 1.73 11.10 12.92
CA GLY A 171 3.19 11.30 13.03
C GLY A 171 3.95 9.98 13.18
N LEU A 172 5.25 10.01 12.88
CA LEU A 172 6.07 8.81 12.78
C LEU A 172 7.37 8.94 13.58
N LYS A 173 7.71 7.86 14.30
CA LYS A 173 9.06 7.64 14.84
C LYS A 173 9.95 7.11 13.72
N ILE A 174 11.13 7.68 13.58
CA ILE A 174 12.12 7.31 12.57
C ILE A 174 13.46 6.98 13.24
N ASP A 175 14.12 5.95 12.73
CA ASP A 175 15.50 5.58 13.04
C ASP A 175 16.19 5.23 11.71
N THR A 176 17.21 6.00 11.35
CA THR A 176 18.00 5.82 10.13
C THR A 176 19.40 5.29 10.40
N THR A 177 19.70 4.85 11.63
CA THR A 177 21.02 4.28 11.96
C THR A 177 21.31 2.98 11.21
N GLY A 178 20.27 2.25 10.80
CA GLY A 178 20.35 1.04 9.96
C GLY A 178 20.25 1.28 8.45
N GLY A 179 20.13 2.53 7.99
CA GLY A 179 19.99 2.86 6.58
C GLY A 179 18.90 3.89 6.28
N VAL A 180 18.45 3.94 5.02
CA VAL A 180 17.41 4.89 4.58
C VAL A 180 16.02 4.42 5.00
N GLN A 181 15.20 5.34 5.48
CA GLN A 181 13.80 5.07 5.81
C GLN A 181 12.88 5.64 4.72
N ARG A 182 12.07 4.78 4.11
CA ARG A 182 11.09 5.18 3.09
C ARG A 182 9.71 5.30 3.70
N ILE A 183 9.07 6.44 3.49
CA ILE A 183 7.77 6.78 4.05
C ILE A 183 6.81 7.05 2.89
N PRO A 184 5.85 6.15 2.60
CA PRO A 184 4.78 6.47 1.68
C PRO A 184 3.88 7.53 2.32
N VAL A 185 3.71 8.66 1.65
CA VAL A 185 2.97 9.81 2.17
C VAL A 185 1.81 10.20 1.26
N ILE A 186 0.84 10.88 1.84
CA ILE A 186 -0.21 11.60 1.11
C ILE A 186 0.14 13.09 1.09
N TRP A 187 0.18 13.68 -0.10
CA TRP A 187 0.27 15.11 -0.33
C TRP A 187 -1.12 15.67 -0.49
N ASN A 188 -1.58 16.48 0.47
CA ASN A 188 -2.90 17.10 0.39
C ASN A 188 -2.88 18.32 -0.56
N THR A 189 -2.88 18.07 -1.87
CA THR A 189 -2.84 19.12 -2.90
C THR A 189 -4.21 19.69 -3.26
N SER A 190 -5.28 19.30 -2.55
CA SER A 190 -6.64 19.77 -2.84
C SER A 190 -6.79 21.31 -2.74
N LYS A 191 -5.93 21.94 -1.94
CA LYS A 191 -5.81 23.40 -1.80
C LYS A 191 -4.32 23.79 -1.74
N PRO A 192 -3.64 23.93 -2.89
CA PRO A 192 -2.17 24.08 -2.93
C PRO A 192 -1.65 25.36 -2.26
N CYS A 193 -2.51 26.34 -1.99
CA CYS A 193 -2.16 27.58 -1.28
C CYS A 193 -2.86 27.75 0.07
N GLY A 194 -3.49 26.69 0.61
CA GLY A 194 -4.25 26.78 1.87
C GLY A 194 -5.40 27.77 1.74
N GLY A 195 -6.50 27.33 1.12
CA GLY A 195 -7.73 28.12 1.04
C GLY A 195 -8.43 28.27 2.39
#